data_AF-A0A965TDS5-F1
#
_entry.id   AF-A0A965TDS5-F1
#
_cell.length_a   1.000
_cell.length_b   1.000
_cell.length_c   1.000
_cell.angle_alpha   90.00
_cell.angle_beta   90.00
_cell.angle_gamma   90.00
#
_symmetry.space_group_name_H-M   'P 1'
#
loop_
_entity.id
_entity.type
_entity.pdbx_description
1 polymer ?
#
loop_
_entity_poly.entity_id
_entity_poly.type
_entity_poly.pdbx_seq_one_letter_code
_entity_poly.pdbx_strand_id
1 'polypeptide(L)'
;MSNKKSVNPRMGCVGGQAVMEGVMMKSRQGVATAVRQADGCIVVRTSKSKSIKDKYKIFRLPLIRGIVNFVEMMILSFATLTASAEM
;
A
#
# COMPACT_ATOMS: atom_id res chain seq x y z
N MET A 1 37.48 5.83 -12.13
CA MET A 1 36.95 5.07 -10.97
C MET A 1 35.48 5.41 -10.80
N SER A 2 34.57 4.50 -11.18
CA SER A 2 33.11 4.74 -11.08
C SER A 2 32.62 4.32 -9.69
N ASN A 3 32.16 5.30 -8.91
CA ASN A 3 31.65 5.13 -7.57
C ASN A 3 30.27 4.45 -7.61
N LYS A 4 30.24 3.12 -7.46
CA LYS A 4 28.98 2.37 -7.28
C LYS A 4 28.41 2.72 -5.89
N LYS A 5 27.52 3.71 -5.83
CA LYS A 5 26.65 3.93 -4.66
C LYS A 5 25.86 2.64 -4.41
N SER A 6 26.06 2.01 -3.26
CA SER A 6 25.26 0.87 -2.81
C SER A 6 23.82 1.35 -2.58
N VAL A 7 22.94 1.09 -3.55
CA VAL A 7 21.53 1.47 -3.45
C VAL A 7 20.88 0.66 -2.32
N ASN A 8 20.29 1.35 -1.34
CA ASN A 8 19.59 0.69 -0.24
C ASN A 8 18.49 -0.23 -0.80
N PRO A 9 18.42 -1.51 -0.43
CA PRO A 9 17.44 -2.47 -0.96
C PRO A 9 15.97 -2.09 -0.70
N ARG A 10 15.72 -1.08 0.13
CA ARG A 10 14.38 -0.54 0.42
C ARG A 10 13.97 0.58 -0.54
N MET A 11 14.89 1.13 -1.33
CA MET A 11 14.63 2.26 -2.22
C MET A 11 13.69 1.84 -3.37
N GLY A 12 12.60 2.59 -3.56
CA GLY A 12 11.56 2.27 -4.57
C GLY A 12 10.65 1.08 -4.24
N CYS A 13 10.82 0.43 -3.08
CA CYS A 13 10.03 -0.71 -2.64
C CYS A 13 8.93 -0.36 -1.62
N VAL A 14 8.82 0.94 -1.30
CA VAL A 14 7.82 1.52 -0.40
C VAL A 14 7.07 2.60 -1.17
N GLY A 15 5.74 2.53 -1.11
CA GLY A 15 4.84 3.55 -1.63
C GLY A 15 3.84 3.94 -0.56
N GLY A 16 2.98 4.91 -0.85
CA GLY A 16 1.97 5.34 0.09
C GLY A 16 0.84 6.11 -0.56
N GLN A 17 -0.19 6.39 0.24
CA GLN A 17 -1.33 7.22 -0.13
C GLN A 17 -1.63 8.19 0.99
N ALA A 18 -2.07 9.40 0.64
CA ALA A 18 -2.66 10.33 1.59
C ALA A 18 -4.06 9.84 2.01
N VAL A 19 -4.35 9.88 3.30
CA VAL A 19 -5.69 9.64 3.86
C VAL A 19 -6.18 10.93 4.54
N MET A 20 -7.49 11.07 4.74
CA MET A 20 -8.13 12.33 5.15
C MET A 20 -7.41 13.06 6.29
N GLU A 21 -7.01 12.34 7.33
CA GLU A 21 -6.33 12.90 8.51
C GLU A 21 -4.97 12.23 8.77
N GLY A 22 -4.28 11.79 7.71
CA GLY A 22 -2.95 11.21 7.88
C GLY A 22 -2.35 10.55 6.64
N VAL A 23 -1.56 9.50 6.86
CA VAL A 23 -0.73 8.86 5.83
C VAL A 23 -0.77 7.34 5.91
N MET A 24 -0.90 6.70 4.75
CA MET A 24 -0.73 5.27 4.57
C MET A 24 0.57 4.98 3.82
N MET A 25 1.40 4.10 4.37
CA MET A 25 2.63 3.59 3.76
C MET A 25 2.53 2.07 3.56
N LYS A 26 2.81 1.61 2.34
CA LYS A 26 2.81 0.20 1.94
C LYS A 26 4.22 -0.24 1.53
N SER A 27 4.66 -1.35 2.11
CA SER A 27 5.87 -2.07 1.74
C SER A 27 5.53 -3.50 1.31
N ARG A 28 6.54 -4.24 0.85
CA ARG A 28 6.40 -5.68 0.53
C ARG A 28 5.94 -6.53 1.72
N GLN A 29 6.17 -6.09 2.95
CA GLN A 29 5.88 -6.86 4.17
C GLN A 29 4.54 -6.49 4.82
N GLY A 30 3.98 -5.32 4.49
CA GLY A 30 2.77 -4.83 5.13
C GLY A 30 2.44 -3.38 4.82
N VAL A 31 1.31 -2.96 5.35
CA VAL A 31 0.75 -1.61 5.25
C VAL A 31 0.68 -1.02 6.66
N ALA A 32 1.10 0.23 6.81
CA ALA A 32 0.95 1.00 8.03
C ALA A 32 0.16 2.28 7.70
N THR A 33 -0.89 2.55 8.45
CA THR A 33 -1.70 3.77 8.32
C THR A 33 -1.65 4.53 9.64
N ALA A 34 -1.28 5.80 9.60
CA ALA A 34 -1.34 6.71 10.73
C ALA A 34 -2.42 7.75 10.47
N VAL A 35 -3.36 7.91 11.41
CA VAL A 35 -4.48 8.87 11.31
C VAL A 35 -4.56 9.68 12.61
N ARG A 36 -4.81 10.98 12.48
CA ARG A 36 -5.13 11.87 13.58
C ARG A 36 -6.62 11.80 13.87
N GLN A 37 -6.97 11.44 15.10
CA GLN A 37 -8.35 11.46 15.58
C GLN A 37 -8.79 12.89 15.95
N ALA A 38 -10.11 13.10 16.05
CA ALA A 38 -10.70 14.39 16.43
C ALA A 38 -10.28 14.86 17.84
N ASP A 39 -9.89 13.93 18.71
CA ASP A 39 -9.33 14.18 20.05
C ASP A 39 -7.86 14.66 20.01
N GLY A 40 -7.25 14.71 18.83
CA GLY A 40 -5.85 15.10 18.61
C GLY A 40 -4.84 13.97 18.75
N CYS A 41 -5.26 12.76 19.12
CA CYS A 41 -4.38 11.60 19.23
C CYS A 41 -4.04 11.00 17.86
N ILE A 42 -2.82 10.47 17.70
CA ILE A 42 -2.41 9.77 16.48
C ILE A 42 -2.53 8.27 16.71
N VAL A 43 -3.34 7.59 15.91
CA VAL A 43 -3.48 6.14 15.93
C VAL A 43 -2.76 5.54 14.73
N VAL A 44 -1.90 4.57 15.01
CA VAL A 44 -1.17 3.82 13.98
C VAL A 44 -1.73 2.41 13.90
N ARG A 45 -2.17 2.00 12.71
CA ARG A 45 -2.63 0.64 12.40
C ARG A 45 -1.67 -0.01 11.42
N THR A 46 -1.05 -1.11 11.84
CA THR A 46 -0.17 -1.92 11.00
C THR A 46 -0.84 -3.24 10.64
N SER A 47 -1.04 -3.47 9.34
CA SER A 47 -1.63 -4.69 8.81
C SER A 47 -0.59 -5.44 7.96
N LYS A 48 -0.36 -6.72 8.27
CA LYS A 48 0.52 -7.58 7.48
C LYS A 48 -0.18 -7.93 6.16
N SER A 49 0.33 -7.43 5.05
CA SER A 49 -0.19 -7.75 3.71
C SER A 49 0.50 -9.01 3.22
N LYS A 50 -0.09 -10.18 3.47
CA LYS A 50 0.26 -11.40 2.72
C LYS A 50 -0.30 -11.25 1.32
N SER A 51 0.55 -11.05 0.32
CA SER A 51 0.12 -10.77 -1.04
C SER A 51 -0.52 -12.01 -1.69
N ILE A 52 -1.73 -11.85 -2.23
CA ILE A 52 -2.43 -12.81 -3.10
C ILE A 52 -1.64 -13.16 -4.37
N LYS A 53 -0.61 -12.37 -4.70
CA LYS A 53 0.28 -12.55 -5.86
C LYS A 53 1.12 -13.83 -5.81
N ASP A 54 1.28 -14.46 -4.66
CA ASP A 54 2.01 -15.73 -4.53
C ASP A 54 1.18 -16.97 -4.88
N LYS A 55 -0.16 -16.87 -5.00
CA LYS A 55 -1.03 -18.07 -5.07
C LYS A 55 -1.31 -18.59 -6.49
N TYR A 56 -1.21 -17.78 -7.56
CA TYR A 56 -1.62 -18.20 -8.90
C TYR A 56 -0.74 -17.64 -10.03
N LYS A 57 -0.01 -18.53 -10.71
CA LYS A 57 0.95 -18.25 -11.80
C LYS A 57 0.30 -17.69 -13.09
N ILE A 58 -1.02 -17.87 -13.24
CA ILE A 58 -1.83 -17.37 -14.37
C ILE A 58 -1.94 -15.83 -14.40
N PHE A 59 -1.90 -15.16 -13.24
CA PHE A 59 -1.98 -13.69 -13.14
C PHE A 59 -0.69 -12.95 -13.52
N ARG A 60 0.33 -13.68 -14.02
CA ARG A 60 1.61 -13.12 -14.45
C ARG A 60 1.63 -12.69 -15.93
N LEU A 61 0.61 -13.07 -16.71
CA LEU A 61 0.42 -12.59 -18.08
C LEU A 61 0.20 -11.06 -18.07
N PRO A 62 0.92 -10.28 -18.89
CA PRO A 62 0.96 -8.81 -18.79
C PRO A 62 -0.42 -8.15 -18.88
N LEU A 63 -1.35 -8.71 -19.66
CA LEU A 63 -2.72 -8.20 -19.80
C LEU A 63 -3.57 -8.47 -18.54
N ILE A 64 -3.59 -9.72 -18.08
CA ILE A 64 -4.36 -10.13 -16.89
C ILE A 64 -3.77 -9.49 -15.62
N ARG A 65 -2.44 -9.35 -15.55
CA ARG A 65 -1.73 -8.64 -14.49
C ARG A 65 -2.20 -7.18 -14.37
N GLY A 66 -2.40 -6.50 -15.50
CA GLY A 66 -2.91 -5.13 -15.53
C GLY A 66 -4.34 -5.04 -14.97
N ILE A 67 -5.24 -5.89 -15.46
CA ILE A 67 -6.66 -5.92 -15.05
C ILE A 67 -6.78 -6.24 -13.56
N VAL A 68 -6.02 -7.23 -13.05
CA VAL A 68 -6.08 -7.58 -11.63
C VAL A 68 -5.56 -6.47 -10.74
N ASN A 69 -4.44 -5.84 -11.09
CA ASN A 69 -3.96 -4.69 -10.31
C ASN A 69 -4.98 -3.54 -10.35
N PHE A 70 -5.65 -3.31 -11.48
CA PHE A 70 -6.66 -2.28 -11.60
C PHE A 70 -7.87 -2.55 -10.69
N VAL A 71 -8.41 -3.78 -10.71
CA VAL A 71 -9.53 -4.18 -9.87
C VAL A 71 -9.14 -4.17 -8.38
N GLU A 72 -7.95 -4.64 -8.02
CA GLU A 72 -7.43 -4.56 -6.64
C GLU A 72 -7.38 -3.12 -6.14
N MET A 73 -6.87 -2.19 -6.96
CA MET A 73 -6.79 -0.78 -6.59
C MET A 73 -8.16 -0.11 -6.55
N MET A 74 -9.10 -0.50 -7.41
CA MET A 74 -10.47 0.02 -7.40
C MET A 74 -11.20 -0.35 -6.11
N ILE A 75 -11.16 -1.63 -5.72
CA ILE A 75 -11.77 -2.10 -4.46
C ILE A 75 -11.13 -1.40 -3.27
N LEU A 76 -9.80 -1.25 -3.28
CA LEU A 76 -9.07 -0.53 -2.22
C LEU A 76 -9.50 0.94 -2.13
N SER A 77 -9.66 1.63 -3.26
CA SER A 77 -10.11 3.03 -3.30
C SER A 77 -11.50 3.19 -2.70
N PHE A 78 -12.45 2.32 -3.08
CA PHE A 78 -13.81 2.34 -2.51
C PHE A 78 -13.80 2.05 -1.01
N ALA A 79 -13.08 1.01 -0.56
CA ALA A 79 -12.96 0.70 0.86
C ALA A 79 -12.32 1.85 1.65
N THR A 80 -11.33 2.54 1.07
CA THR A 80 -10.68 3.69 1.70
C THR A 80 -11.63 4.88 1.80
N LEU A 81 -12.44 5.12 0.77
CA LEU A 81 -13.42 6.20 0.75
C LEU A 81 -14.52 5.99 1.79
N THR A 82 -15.06 4.76 1.87
CA THR A 82 -16.06 4.39 2.89
C THR A 82 -15.47 4.47 4.30
N ALA A 83 -14.29 3.89 4.53
CA ALA A 83 -13.63 3.96 5.84
C ALA A 83 -13.26 5.38 6.26
N SER A 84 -13.04 6.29 5.31
CA SER A 84 -12.80 7.71 5.55
C SER A 84 -14.08 8.49 5.89
N ALA A 85 -15.25 7.97 5.51
CA ALA A 85 -16.55 8.58 5.83
C ALA A 85 -17.11 8.08 7.17
N GLU A 86 -16.64 6.93 7.65
CA GLU A 86 -17.06 6.32 8.92
C GLU A 86 -16.14 6.66 10.12
N MET A 87 -14.95 7.21 9.85
CA MET A 87 -14.00 7.73 10.87
C MET A 87 -14.22 9.21 11.13
#